data_AF-A0A818U5E6-F1
#
_entry.id   AF-A0A818U5E6-F1
#
_cell.length_a   1.000
_cell.length_b   1.000
_cell.length_c   1.000
_cell.angle_alpha   90.00
_cell.angle_beta   90.00
_cell.angle_gamma   90.00
#
_symmetry.space_group_name_H-M   'P 1'
#
loop_
_entity.id
_entity.type
_entity.pdbx_description
1 polymer ?
#
loop_
_entity_poly.entity_id
_entity_poly.type
_entity_poly.pdbx_seq_one_letter_code
_entity_poly.pdbx_strand_id
1 'polypeptide(L)'
;MKGTNNAVGITLTNATVVAAIAQALRTNTTYGPVSLDLYSWAVGVCGSGYEVTSTGSICACNTGYTIRPCIGNWNWGAIDGYTCSASSQTMTLIFQY
;
A
#
# COMPACT_ATOMS: atom_id res chain seq x y z
N MET A 1 -6.27 4.20 2.05
CA MET A 1 -5.10 4.89 1.48
C MET A 1 -5.57 6.04 0.63
N LYS A 2 -4.98 7.23 0.76
CA LYS A 2 -5.33 8.43 -0.03
C LYS A 2 -4.08 9.23 -0.37
N GLY A 3 -4.19 10.18 -1.30
CA GLY A 3 -3.07 11.05 -1.69
C GLY A 3 -3.52 12.25 -2.51
N THR A 4 -2.59 13.08 -2.96
CA THR A 4 -2.94 14.30 -3.73
C THR A 4 -3.61 13.98 -5.07
N ASN A 5 -3.33 12.82 -5.66
CA ASN A 5 -3.94 12.38 -6.93
C ASN A 5 -5.35 11.78 -6.74
N ASN A 6 -5.65 11.25 -5.55
CA ASN A 6 -7.00 10.86 -5.15
C ASN A 6 -7.20 11.19 -3.67
N ALA A 7 -7.77 12.36 -3.41
CA ALA A 7 -7.93 12.91 -2.07
C ALA A 7 -9.01 12.20 -1.24
N VAL A 8 -9.98 11.56 -1.89
CA VAL A 8 -10.97 10.68 -1.23
C VAL A 8 -10.29 9.39 -0.82
N GLY A 9 -9.54 8.78 -1.75
CA GLY A 9 -8.81 7.54 -1.56
C GLY A 9 -9.72 6.32 -1.51
N ILE A 10 -9.16 5.24 -0.95
CA ILE A 10 -9.83 3.95 -0.76
C ILE A 10 -9.84 3.58 0.72
N THR A 11 -10.90 2.90 1.15
CA THR A 11 -11.10 2.48 2.54
C THR A 11 -11.35 1.00 2.58
N LEU A 12 -10.62 0.30 3.45
CA LEU A 12 -10.87 -1.08 3.81
C LEU A 12 -11.53 -1.11 5.20
N THR A 13 -12.71 -1.70 5.31
CA THR A 13 -13.51 -1.71 6.55
C THR A 13 -13.55 -3.07 7.24
N ASN A 14 -13.02 -4.13 6.61
CA ASN A 14 -12.97 -5.45 7.23
C ASN A 14 -11.98 -5.45 8.41
N ALA A 15 -12.50 -5.47 9.64
CA ALA A 15 -11.70 -5.33 10.86
C ALA A 15 -10.58 -6.38 10.99
N THR A 16 -10.83 -7.63 10.58
CA THR A 16 -9.81 -8.70 10.63
C THR A 16 -8.65 -8.40 9.69
N VAL A 17 -8.94 -7.98 8.45
CA VAL A 17 -7.88 -7.66 7.47
C VAL A 17 -7.16 -6.38 7.84
N VAL A 18 -7.86 -5.36 8.34
CA VAL A 18 -7.24 -4.11 8.84
C VAL A 18 -6.28 -4.42 9.99
N ALA A 19 -6.71 -5.21 10.98
CA ALA A 19 -5.86 -5.61 12.10
C ALA A 19 -4.64 -6.42 11.64
N ALA A 20 -4.81 -7.33 10.68
CA ALA A 20 -3.71 -8.13 10.14
C ALA A 20 -2.68 -7.28 9.38
N ILE A 21 -3.11 -6.30 8.57
CA ILE A 21 -2.22 -5.35 7.90
C ILE A 21 -1.47 -4.49 8.93
N ALA A 22 -2.18 -3.95 9.93
CA ALA A 22 -1.57 -3.15 11.00
C ALA A 22 -0.50 -3.95 11.75
N GLN A 23 -0.84 -5.20 12.10
CA GLN A 23 0.07 -6.11 12.79
C GLN A 23 1.30 -6.41 11.92
N ALA A 24 1.11 -6.73 10.63
CA ALA A 24 2.21 -7.03 9.71
C ALA A 24 3.22 -5.88 9.61
N LEU A 25 2.72 -4.65 9.47
CA LEU A 25 3.56 -3.45 9.45
C LEU A 25 4.24 -3.18 10.79
N ARG A 26 3.55 -3.42 11.91
CA ARG A 26 4.09 -3.20 13.25
C ARG A 26 5.21 -4.18 13.61
N THR A 27 5.11 -5.42 13.17
CA THR A 27 6.04 -6.49 13.55
C THR A 27 7.00 -6.92 12.45
N ASN A 28 7.08 -6.18 11.34
CA ASN A 28 7.92 -6.53 10.20
C ASN A 28 7.64 -7.97 9.74
N THR A 29 6.39 -8.28 9.44
CA THR A 29 5.99 -9.57 8.87
C THR A 29 5.19 -9.36 7.57
N THR A 30 5.04 -10.43 6.80
CA THR A 30 4.27 -10.40 5.55
C THR A 30 2.81 -10.77 5.78
N TYR A 31 1.91 -10.25 4.96
CA TYR A 31 0.49 -10.59 4.99
C TYR A 31 -0.12 -10.55 3.58
N GLY A 32 -1.07 -11.44 3.31
CA GLY A 32 -1.77 -11.51 2.04
C GLY A 32 -0.98 -12.22 0.92
N PRO A 33 -1.46 -12.12 -0.33
CA PRO A 33 -2.56 -11.27 -0.79
C PRO A 33 -3.93 -11.72 -0.28
N VAL A 34 -4.79 -10.76 0.07
CA VAL A 34 -6.22 -10.99 0.38
C VAL A 34 -7.09 -10.10 -0.48
N SER A 35 -7.92 -10.72 -1.31
CA SER A 35 -8.86 -10.00 -2.17
C SER A 35 -10.14 -9.67 -1.43
N LEU A 36 -10.47 -8.37 -1.38
CA LEU A 36 -11.71 -7.84 -0.81
C LEU A 36 -12.23 -6.71 -1.70
N ASP A 37 -13.50 -6.78 -2.03
CA ASP A 37 -14.17 -5.89 -2.99
C ASP A 37 -13.40 -5.83 -4.32
N LEU A 38 -12.90 -4.66 -4.69
CA LEU A 38 -12.17 -4.40 -5.94
C LEU A 38 -10.65 -4.44 -5.77
N TYR A 39 -10.15 -4.77 -4.58
CA TYR A 39 -8.75 -4.62 -4.22
C TYR A 39 -8.13 -5.92 -3.71
N SER A 40 -6.83 -6.07 -3.90
CA SER A 40 -6.05 -7.18 -3.34
C SER A 40 -4.98 -6.64 -2.42
N TRP A 41 -5.19 -6.79 -1.11
CA TRP A 41 -4.37 -6.19 -0.09
C TRP A 41 -3.23 -7.12 0.29
N ALA A 42 -2.01 -6.58 0.27
CA ALA A 42 -0.82 -7.29 0.69
C ALA A 42 0.16 -6.36 1.41
N VAL A 43 0.89 -6.94 2.36
CA VAL A 43 2.05 -6.35 3.01
C VAL A 43 3.23 -7.26 2.80
N GLY A 44 4.35 -6.72 2.33
CA GLY A 44 5.53 -7.53 2.07
C GLY A 44 6.82 -6.72 1.95
N VAL A 45 7.94 -7.43 1.94
CA VAL A 45 9.27 -6.81 1.93
C VAL A 45 9.54 -6.15 0.59
N CYS A 46 9.99 -4.89 0.60
CA CYS A 46 10.50 -4.20 -0.57
C CYS A 46 11.55 -3.15 -0.17
N GLY A 47 12.78 -3.32 -0.65
CA GLY A 47 13.93 -2.56 -0.16
C GLY A 47 14.27 -2.94 1.29
N SER A 48 14.52 -1.95 2.14
CA SER A 48 14.87 -2.13 3.56
C SER A 48 13.66 -2.15 4.49
N GLY A 49 12.43 -2.10 3.96
CA GLY A 49 11.22 -2.12 4.76
C GLY A 49 10.05 -2.78 4.04
N TYR A 50 8.84 -2.33 4.36
CA TYR A 50 7.61 -2.98 3.90
C TYR A 50 6.81 -2.09 2.95
N GLU A 51 6.28 -2.74 1.94
CA GLU A 51 5.26 -2.23 1.04
C GLU A 51 3.87 -2.55 1.58
N VAL A 52 2.95 -1.60 1.43
CA VAL A 52 1.52 -1.87 1.46
C VAL A 52 0.99 -1.63 0.06
N THR A 53 0.34 -2.64 -0.51
CA THR A 53 -0.34 -2.50 -1.80
C THR A 53 -1.77 -3.00 -1.70
N SER A 54 -2.66 -2.35 -2.45
CA SER A 54 -4.00 -2.87 -2.71
C SER A 54 -4.18 -3.31 -4.17
N THR A 55 -3.11 -3.27 -4.97
CA THR A 55 -3.11 -3.55 -6.40
C THR A 55 -1.79 -4.18 -6.85
N GLY A 56 -1.86 -5.40 -7.37
CA GLY A 56 -0.71 -6.09 -7.94
C GLY A 56 0.13 -6.86 -6.90
N SER A 57 1.40 -7.09 -7.25
CA SER A 57 2.33 -7.89 -6.43
C SER A 57 3.30 -7.01 -5.65
N ILE A 58 3.75 -7.52 -4.50
CA ILE A 58 4.78 -6.88 -3.68
C ILE A 58 6.06 -6.65 -4.49
N CYS A 59 6.65 -5.48 -4.31
CA CYS A 59 7.90 -5.01 -4.90
C CYS A 59 7.93 -5.02 -6.44
N ALA A 60 6.77 -4.91 -7.08
CA ALA A 60 6.64 -4.85 -8.54
C ALA A 60 5.93 -3.57 -8.99
N CYS A 61 6.35 -2.99 -10.11
CA CYS A 61 5.65 -1.85 -10.71
C CYS A 61 4.22 -2.25 -11.11
N ASN A 62 3.26 -1.38 -10.79
CA ASN A 62 1.85 -1.57 -11.10
C ASN A 62 1.15 -0.20 -11.25
N THR A 63 -0.17 -0.22 -11.44
CA THR A 63 -1.01 0.97 -11.41
C THR A 63 -2.07 0.80 -10.33
N GLY A 64 -2.19 1.76 -9.42
CA GLY A 64 -3.19 1.73 -8.37
C GLY A 64 -2.70 2.36 -7.07
N TYR A 65 -2.82 1.63 -5.97
CA TYR A 65 -2.57 2.14 -4.62
C TYR A 65 -1.47 1.30 -3.96
N THR A 66 -0.29 1.88 -3.89
CA THR A 66 0.90 1.25 -3.33
C THR A 66 1.73 2.29 -2.61
N ILE A 67 2.26 1.94 -1.44
CA ILE A 67 3.15 2.80 -0.65
C ILE A 67 4.37 1.97 -0.22
N ARG A 68 5.58 2.49 -0.47
CA ARG A 68 6.87 1.82 -0.21
C ARG A 68 7.89 2.74 0.47
N PRO A 69 7.70 3.11 1.76
CA PRO A 69 8.50 4.15 2.41
C PRO A 69 9.99 3.85 2.56
N CYS A 70 10.43 2.63 2.27
CA CYS A 70 11.80 2.15 2.49
C CYS A 70 12.42 1.49 1.23
N ILE A 71 11.89 1.74 0.04
CA ILE A 71 12.38 1.08 -1.19
C ILE A 71 13.83 1.46 -1.58
N GLY A 72 14.32 2.62 -1.14
CA GLY A 72 15.69 3.07 -1.41
C GLY A 72 15.92 3.60 -2.84
N ASN A 73 14.86 3.95 -3.55
CA ASN A 73 14.89 4.63 -4.86
C ASN A 73 13.64 5.51 -5.02
N TRP A 74 13.41 6.08 -6.21
CA TRP A 74 12.29 6.99 -6.50
C TRP A 74 10.93 6.30 -6.73
N ASN A 75 10.83 4.97 -6.69
CA ASN A 75 9.60 4.22 -6.92
C ASN A 75 8.80 4.00 -5.62
N TRP A 76 8.56 5.10 -4.89
CA TRP A 76 7.89 5.10 -3.58
C TRP A 76 6.44 4.58 -3.59
N GLY A 77 5.86 4.40 -4.78
CA GLY A 77 4.48 4.01 -4.97
C GLY A 77 3.63 5.15 -5.57
N ALA A 78 2.32 4.95 -5.56
CA ALA A 78 1.35 5.93 -6.00
C ALA A 78 -0.01 5.69 -5.36
N ILE A 79 -0.83 6.73 -5.34
CA ILE A 79 -2.26 6.66 -5.12
C ILE A 79 -2.93 6.98 -6.46
N ASP A 80 -3.68 6.02 -6.99
CA ASP A 80 -4.44 6.14 -8.24
C ASP A 80 -3.58 6.44 -9.48
N GLY A 81 -2.49 5.69 -9.66
CA GLY A 81 -1.60 5.87 -10.82
C GLY A 81 -0.44 4.89 -10.87
N TYR A 82 0.48 5.10 -11.81
CA TYR A 82 1.69 4.29 -11.96
C TYR A 82 2.56 4.38 -10.71
N THR A 83 3.00 3.25 -10.18
CA THR A 83 3.75 3.18 -8.90
C THR A 83 5.26 3.28 -9.06
N CYS A 84 5.76 3.22 -10.29
CA CYS A 84 7.17 3.40 -10.64
C CYS A 84 7.33 4.59 -11.59
N SER A 85 8.37 5.39 -11.39
CA SER A 85 8.55 6.69 -12.04
C SER A 85 7.29 7.59 -11.94
N ALA A 86 6.60 7.48 -10.81
CA ALA A 86 5.38 8.24 -10.53
C ALA A 86 5.68 9.74 -10.42
N SER A 87 4.70 10.57 -10.74
CA SER A 87 4.77 12.00 -10.41
C SER A 87 4.79 12.20 -8.89
N SER A 88 5.41 13.31 -8.45
CA SER A 88 5.44 13.69 -7.04
C SER A 88 4.03 13.83 -6.48
N GLN A 89 3.77 13.18 -5.34
CA GLN A 89 2.50 13.24 -4.64
C GLN A 89 2.71 13.00 -3.14
N THR A 90 1.81 13.55 -2.33
CA THR A 90 1.73 13.17 -0.91
C THR A 90 0.79 11.98 -0.79
N MET A 91 1.23 10.93 -0.10
CA MET A 91 0.46 9.70 0.12
C MET A 91 0.26 9.46 1.60
N THR A 92 -0.87 8.89 1.98
CA THR A 92 -1.21 8.64 3.38
C THR A 92 -1.96 7.33 3.55
N LEU A 93 -1.47 6.52 4.49
CA LEU A 93 -2.17 5.37 5.06
C LEU A 93 -2.57 5.72 6.49
N ILE A 94 -3.85 5.57 6.81
CA ILE A 94 -4.41 5.88 8.12
C ILE A 94 -5.12 4.63 8.63
N PHE A 95 -4.83 4.23 9.86
CA PHE A 95 -5.64 3.28 10.62
C PHE A 95 -6.58 4.07 11.52
N GLN A 96 -7.88 3.83 11.41
CA GLN A 96 -8.91 4.50 12.20
C GLN A 96 -9.47 3.51 13.23
N TYR A 97 -9.81 4.01 14.41
CA TYR A 97 -10.40 3.26 15.53
C TYR A 97 -11.88 3.59 15.69
#